data_AF-A0A7S1RDK5-F1
#
_entry.id   AF-A0A7S1RDK5-F1
#
_cell.length_a   1.000
_cell.length_b   1.000
_cell.length_c   1.000
_cell.angle_alpha   90.00
_cell.angle_beta   90.00
_cell.angle_gamma   90.00
#
_symmetry.space_group_name_H-M   'P 1'
#
loop_
_entity.id
_entity.type
_entity.pdbx_description
1 polymer ?
#
loop_
_entity_poly.entity_id
_entity_poly.type
_entity_poly.pdbx_seq_one_letter_code
_entity_poly.pdbx_strand_id
1 'polypeptide(L)'
;GRSLSRDAAGTGAGVWTIPPRQQRTVVRISLLAHSTGRFRGFVHVKADQDSLLVPVEVLVTRGGVHVSPELVDFQTLVSPLQARSLWLTITNLNPRPIELLSLFDPKQDPGLQIGGFEQKGLRVPPGASLRFARV
;
A
#
# COMPACT_ATOMS: atom_id res chain seq x y z
N GLY A 1 0.86 -5.20 53.74
CA GLY A 1 1.37 -4.77 52.42
C GLY A 1 1.33 -5.94 51.46
N ARG A 2 0.47 -5.87 50.44
CA ARG A 2 0.60 -6.45 49.10
C ARG A 2 -0.73 -6.25 48.36
N SER A 3 -0.78 -5.19 47.56
CA SER A 3 -1.81 -4.93 46.56
C SER A 3 -1.25 -5.39 45.21
N LEU A 4 -1.85 -6.43 44.63
CA LEU A 4 -1.78 -6.73 43.21
C LEU A 4 -3.16 -7.27 42.78
N SER A 5 -4.12 -6.37 42.55
CA SER A 5 -5.39 -6.71 41.90
C SER A 5 -5.20 -6.67 40.38
N ARG A 6 -4.82 -7.85 39.86
CA ARG A 6 -5.16 -8.44 38.56
C ARG A 6 -5.97 -7.53 37.62
N ASP A 7 -5.30 -6.92 36.64
CA ASP A 7 -5.94 -6.45 35.40
C ASP A 7 -6.45 -7.68 34.65
N ALA A 8 -7.75 -7.96 34.80
CA ALA A 8 -8.43 -9.01 34.08
C ALA A 8 -8.86 -8.50 32.70
N ALA A 9 -8.05 -8.82 31.69
CA ALA A 9 -8.52 -8.93 30.32
C ALA A 9 -9.48 -10.12 30.21
N GLY A 10 -10.71 -9.89 29.70
CA GLY A 10 -11.57 -10.96 29.19
C GLY A 10 -13.07 -10.80 29.48
N THR A 11 -13.85 -10.72 28.40
CA THR A 11 -15.30 -10.99 28.28
C THR A 11 -16.30 -10.02 28.94
N GLY A 12 -16.56 -8.91 28.25
CA GLY A 12 -17.84 -8.19 28.28
C GLY A 12 -18.25 -7.83 26.85
N ALA A 13 -19.08 -8.66 26.22
CA ALA A 13 -19.53 -8.43 24.85
C ALA A 13 -20.63 -7.35 24.81
N GLY A 14 -20.30 -6.20 24.21
CA GLY A 14 -21.02 -5.77 23.01
C GLY A 14 -22.19 -4.80 23.12
N VAL A 15 -22.39 -4.08 24.23
CA VAL A 15 -23.38 -2.98 24.27
C VAL A 15 -22.73 -1.72 24.83
N TRP A 16 -22.72 -0.66 24.02
CA TRP A 16 -22.23 0.67 24.42
C TRP A 16 -23.37 1.67 24.33
N THR A 17 -23.67 2.36 25.42
CA THR A 17 -24.57 3.51 25.39
C THR A 17 -23.80 4.75 24.93
N ILE A 18 -24.27 5.40 23.87
CA ILE A 18 -23.73 6.67 23.38
C ILE A 18 -24.77 7.75 23.72
N PRO A 19 -24.45 8.70 24.62
CA PRO A 19 -25.37 9.77 24.95
C PRO A 19 -25.68 10.68 23.74
N PRO A 20 -26.83 11.37 23.74
CA PRO A 20 -27.18 12.29 22.66
C PRO A 20 -26.09 13.32 22.39
N ARG A 21 -25.77 13.51 21.10
CA ARG A 21 -24.74 14.44 20.60
C ARG A 21 -23.31 14.12 21.05
N GLN A 22 -23.02 12.87 21.40
CA GLN A 22 -21.66 12.40 21.68
C GLN A 22 -21.14 11.47 20.58
N GLN A 23 -19.82 11.48 20.39
CA GLN A 23 -19.12 10.57 19.49
C GLN A 23 -18.30 9.56 20.29
N ARG A 24 -18.33 8.29 19.88
CA ARG A 24 -17.53 7.23 20.49
C ARG A 24 -17.02 6.27 19.42
N THR A 25 -15.75 5.88 19.52
CA THR A 25 -15.22 4.76 18.75
C THR A 25 -15.74 3.46 19.34
N VAL A 26 -16.61 2.76 18.61
CA VAL A 26 -17.28 1.53 19.07
C VAL A 26 -16.70 0.25 18.49
N VAL A 27 -16.04 0.32 17.32
CA VAL A 27 -15.43 -0.84 16.67
C VAL A 27 -14.02 -0.48 16.21
N ARG A 28 -13.05 -1.35 16.54
CA ARG A 28 -11.71 -1.34 15.95
C ARG A 28 -11.50 -2.69 15.26
N ILE A 29 -11.25 -2.65 13.95
CA ILE A 29 -11.01 -3.85 13.14
C ILE A 29 -9.50 -3.97 12.94
N SER A 30 -8.94 -5.10 13.37
CA SER A 30 -7.55 -5.47 13.12
C SER A 30 -7.55 -6.72 12.26
N LEU A 31 -6.82 -6.69 11.15
CA LEU A 31 -6.76 -7.79 10.19
C LEU A 31 -5.35 -8.36 10.19
N LEU A 32 -5.24 -9.68 10.35
CA LEU A 32 -4.01 -10.44 10.15
C LEU A 32 -4.22 -11.40 8.98
N ALA A 33 -3.69 -11.03 7.82
CA ALA A 33 -3.79 -11.85 6.62
C ALA A 33 -2.61 -12.82 6.53
N HIS A 34 -2.91 -14.10 6.30
CA HIS A 34 -1.92 -15.17 6.14
C HIS A 34 -1.59 -15.46 4.67
N SER A 35 -2.49 -15.06 3.77
CA SER A 35 -2.36 -15.26 2.33
C SER A 35 -2.74 -14.00 1.59
N THR A 36 -2.22 -13.87 0.39
CA THR A 36 -2.52 -12.76 -0.50
C THR A 36 -3.83 -12.96 -1.21
N GLY A 37 -4.54 -11.88 -1.47
CA GLY A 37 -5.84 -11.92 -2.12
C GLY A 37 -6.71 -10.73 -1.76
N ARG A 38 -7.88 -10.70 -2.38
CA ARG A 38 -8.94 -9.73 -2.08
C ARG A 38 -9.92 -10.38 -1.11
N PHE A 39 -10.11 -9.76 0.04
CA PHE A 39 -11.06 -10.19 1.07
C PHE A 39 -12.20 -9.18 1.13
N ARG A 40 -13.43 -9.69 1.14
CA ARG A 40 -14.65 -8.87 1.23
C ARG A 40 -15.50 -9.38 2.36
N GLY A 41 -16.13 -8.46 3.07
CA GLY A 41 -17.05 -8.80 4.15
C GLY A 41 -17.88 -7.59 4.53
N PHE A 42 -18.65 -7.77 5.61
CA PHE A 42 -19.52 -6.75 6.14
C PHE A 42 -19.33 -6.65 7.65
N VAL A 43 -19.34 -5.43 8.15
CA VAL A 43 -19.46 -5.15 9.59
C VAL A 43 -20.91 -4.83 9.85
N HIS A 44 -21.57 -5.65 10.65
CA HIS A 44 -22.95 -5.43 11.06
C HIS A 44 -22.97 -4.70 12.40
N VAL A 45 -23.51 -3.49 12.41
CA VAL A 45 -23.75 -2.71 13.62
C VAL A 45 -25.25 -2.71 13.88
N LYS A 46 -25.64 -3.32 15.00
CA LYS A 46 -27.03 -3.33 15.46
C LYS A 46 -27.20 -2.25 16.54
N ALA A 47 -28.11 -1.31 16.31
CA ALA A 47 -28.56 -0.34 17.29
C ALA A 47 -30.02 -0.62 17.67
N ASP A 48 -30.53 0.11 18.66
CA ASP A 48 -31.88 -0.13 19.21
C ASP A 48 -33.00 0.17 18.21
N GLN A 49 -32.79 1.15 17.31
CA GLN A 49 -33.79 1.56 16.32
C GLN A 49 -33.40 1.19 14.88
N ASP A 50 -32.11 1.06 14.60
CA ASP A 50 -31.59 0.89 13.24
C ASP A 50 -30.49 -0.18 13.20
N SER A 51 -30.21 -0.69 11.99
CA SER A 51 -29.07 -1.55 11.74
C SER A 51 -28.29 -1.03 10.54
N LEU A 52 -26.96 -1.02 10.66
CA LEU A 52 -26.04 -0.56 9.64
C LEU A 52 -25.16 -1.72 9.18
N LEU A 53 -25.07 -1.92 7.87
CA LEU A 53 -24.11 -2.82 7.24
C LEU A 53 -23.03 -1.99 6.54
N VAL A 54 -21.80 -2.09 7.03
CA VAL A 54 -20.65 -1.42 6.43
C VAL A 54 -19.88 -2.44 5.60
N PRO A 55 -19.85 -2.32 4.26
CA PRO A 55 -19.02 -3.18 3.42
C PRO A 55 -17.54 -2.86 3.65
N VAL A 56 -16.73 -3.90 3.77
CA VAL A 56 -15.28 -3.79 3.93
C VAL A 56 -14.61 -4.62 2.85
N GLU A 57 -13.73 -3.99 2.07
CA GLU A 57 -12.84 -4.66 1.12
C GLU A 57 -11.39 -4.44 1.54
N VAL A 58 -10.62 -5.52 1.58
CA VAL A 58 -9.20 -5.52 1.93
C VAL A 58 -8.44 -6.23 0.83
N LEU A 59 -7.49 -5.53 0.22
CA LEU A 59 -6.55 -6.13 -0.73
C LEU A 59 -5.23 -6.40 -0.03
N VAL A 60 -4.87 -7.68 0.09
CA VAL A 60 -3.60 -8.14 0.64
C VAL A 60 -2.71 -8.56 -0.51
N THR A 61 -1.71 -7.74 -0.79
CA THR A 61 -0.73 -8.01 -1.85
C THR A 61 0.45 -8.79 -1.31
N ARG A 62 1.18 -9.51 -2.19
CA ARG A 62 2.46 -10.12 -1.78
C ARG A 62 3.42 -8.98 -1.49
N GLY A 63 4.20 -9.13 -0.43
CA GLY A 63 5.38 -8.31 -0.26
C GLY A 63 6.28 -8.46 -1.48
N GLY A 64 6.93 -7.37 -1.88
CA GLY A 64 7.72 -7.37 -3.10
C GLY A 64 8.06 -5.97 -3.57
N VAL A 65 8.83 -5.94 -4.66
CA VAL A 65 9.17 -4.72 -5.37
C VAL A 65 8.39 -4.74 -6.67
N HIS A 66 7.59 -3.71 -6.90
CA HIS A 66 6.80 -3.57 -8.13
C HIS A 66 7.28 -2.35 -8.90
N VAL A 67 7.41 -2.50 -10.21
CA VAL A 67 7.78 -1.42 -11.12
C VAL A 67 6.63 -1.17 -12.07
N SER A 68 6.30 0.10 -12.31
CA SER A 68 5.25 0.52 -13.23
C SER A 68 5.75 1.62 -14.16
N PRO A 69 5.47 1.54 -15.47
CA PRO A 69 4.81 0.42 -16.14
C PRO A 69 5.72 -0.82 -16.21
N GLU A 70 5.13 -2.01 -16.33
CA GLU A 70 5.87 -3.27 -16.54
C GLU A 70 6.48 -3.35 -17.94
N LEU A 71 5.83 -2.71 -18.91
CA LEU A 71 6.28 -2.58 -20.28
C LEU A 71 6.23 -1.12 -20.71
N VAL A 72 7.36 -0.63 -21.22
CA VAL A 72 7.50 0.71 -21.76
C VAL A 72 7.18 0.65 -23.25
N ASP A 73 6.05 1.24 -23.64
CA ASP A 73 5.65 1.40 -25.04
C ASP A 73 5.69 2.88 -25.42
N PHE A 74 6.66 3.24 -26.26
CA PHE A 74 6.78 4.60 -26.79
C PHE A 74 5.80 4.87 -27.95
N GLN A 75 5.03 3.88 -28.38
CA GLN A 75 4.20 3.91 -29.59
C GLN A 75 5.04 4.17 -30.86
N THR A 76 4.36 4.34 -31.99
CA THR A 76 5.01 4.69 -33.26
C THR A 76 5.55 6.12 -33.22
N LEU A 77 6.86 6.25 -33.45
CA LEU A 77 7.52 7.53 -33.74
C LEU A 77 7.59 7.68 -35.27
N VAL A 78 7.05 8.78 -35.80
CA VAL A 78 6.92 9.00 -37.25
C VAL A 78 8.04 9.87 -37.83
N SER A 79 8.97 10.33 -36.98
CA SER A 79 10.08 11.18 -37.36
C SER A 79 11.31 10.89 -36.49
N PRO A 80 12.54 10.94 -37.03
CA PRO A 80 13.77 10.80 -36.25
C PRO A 80 13.97 11.89 -35.18
N LEU A 81 13.28 13.03 -35.31
CA LEU A 81 13.33 14.11 -34.32
C LEU A 81 12.29 13.94 -33.21
N GLN A 82 11.37 12.97 -33.35
CA GLN A 82 10.34 12.73 -32.37
C GLN A 82 10.91 11.91 -31.21
N ALA A 83 10.83 12.46 -30.00
CA ALA A 83 11.14 11.76 -28.77
C ALA A 83 9.89 11.68 -27.90
N ARG A 84 9.80 10.60 -27.10
CA ARG A 84 8.79 10.45 -26.05
C ARG A 84 9.49 10.04 -24.77
N SER A 85 8.84 10.31 -23.65
CA SER A 85 9.37 9.86 -22.37
C SER A 85 8.29 9.37 -21.44
N LEU A 86 8.66 8.42 -20.60
CA LEU A 86 7.80 7.75 -19.64
C LEU A 86 8.48 7.75 -18.27
N TRP A 87 7.69 7.97 -17.22
CA TRP A 87 8.18 7.85 -15.86
C TRP A 87 8.07 6.42 -15.38
N LEU A 88 9.16 5.89 -14.85
CA LEU A 88 9.19 4.65 -14.11
C LEU A 88 8.93 4.94 -12.63
N THR A 89 8.02 4.17 -12.04
CA THR A 89 7.66 4.20 -10.63
C THR A 89 8.03 2.88 -9.98
N ILE A 90 8.63 2.93 -8.80
CA ILE A 90 8.93 1.75 -7.97
C ILE A 90 8.09 1.81 -6.70
N THR A 91 7.48 0.68 -6.35
CA THR A 91 6.69 0.50 -5.12
C THR A 91 7.33 -0.59 -4.29
N ASN A 92 7.63 -0.28 -3.03
CA ASN A 92 8.15 -1.26 -2.08
C ASN A 92 7.04 -1.75 -1.14
N LEU A 93 6.57 -2.98 -1.36
CA LEU A 93 5.58 -3.65 -0.52
C LEU A 93 6.23 -4.55 0.55
N ASN A 94 7.57 -4.56 0.64
CA ASN A 94 8.25 -5.29 1.71
C ASN A 94 8.13 -4.54 3.04
N PRO A 95 8.20 -5.25 4.18
CA PRO A 95 8.20 -4.64 5.51
C PRO A 95 9.51 -3.89 5.85
N ARG A 96 10.52 -3.99 4.98
CA ARG A 96 11.84 -3.36 5.15
C ARG A 96 12.15 -2.44 3.96
N PRO A 97 12.90 -1.35 4.18
CA PRO A 97 13.36 -0.50 3.09
C PRO A 97 14.20 -1.30 2.11
N ILE A 98 14.10 -0.97 0.83
CA ILE A 98 14.97 -1.48 -0.22
C ILE A 98 15.85 -0.36 -0.73
N GLU A 99 16.94 -0.73 -1.38
CA GLU A 99 17.84 0.19 -2.06
C GLU A 99 17.98 -0.24 -3.51
N LEU A 100 17.61 0.65 -4.43
CA LEU A 100 17.81 0.44 -5.86
C LEU A 100 19.20 0.95 -6.21
N LEU A 101 20.10 0.04 -6.58
CA LEU A 101 21.53 0.35 -6.76
C LEU A 101 21.87 0.82 -8.17
N SER A 102 21.22 0.22 -9.18
CA SER A 102 21.50 0.50 -10.57
C SER A 102 20.26 0.36 -11.45
N LEU A 103 20.26 1.13 -12.53
CA LEU A 103 19.32 1.03 -13.64
C LEU A 103 20.13 1.23 -14.92
N PHE A 104 20.07 0.27 -15.82
CA PHE A 104 20.78 0.33 -17.10
C PHE A 104 19.98 -0.40 -18.18
N ASP A 105 20.15 0.01 -19.43
CA ASP A 105 19.68 -0.75 -20.58
C ASP A 105 20.70 -1.85 -20.92
N PRO A 106 20.36 -3.13 -20.76
CA PRO A 106 21.28 -4.23 -21.07
C PRO A 106 21.63 -4.31 -22.56
N LYS A 107 20.80 -3.77 -23.46
CA LYS A 107 21.05 -3.78 -24.91
C LYS A 107 21.89 -2.60 -25.38
N GLN A 108 22.04 -1.57 -24.54
CA GLN A 108 22.73 -0.32 -24.88
C GLN A 108 22.19 0.30 -26.18
N ASP A 109 20.86 0.34 -26.32
CA ASP A 109 20.17 0.92 -27.46
C ASP A 109 20.48 2.42 -27.53
N PRO A 110 21.10 2.93 -28.61
CA PRO A 110 21.44 4.34 -28.74
C PRO A 110 20.20 5.25 -28.82
N GLY A 111 19.02 4.70 -29.13
CA GLY A 111 17.74 5.41 -29.14
C GLY A 111 17.07 5.51 -27.77
N LEU A 112 17.56 4.79 -26.76
CA LEU A 112 16.99 4.79 -25.40
C LEU A 112 17.86 5.62 -24.45
N GLN A 113 17.23 6.55 -23.74
CA GLN A 113 17.91 7.39 -22.76
C GLN A 113 17.28 7.21 -21.39
N ILE A 114 18.09 6.87 -20.39
CA ILE A 114 17.64 6.75 -19.00
C ILE A 114 18.12 7.98 -18.23
N GLY A 115 17.17 8.82 -17.82
CA GLY A 115 17.41 10.01 -17.01
C GLY A 115 16.84 9.88 -15.59
N GLY A 116 17.35 10.71 -14.67
CA GLY A 116 16.78 10.89 -13.33
C GLY A 116 17.12 9.81 -12.29
N PHE A 117 17.82 8.74 -12.68
CA PHE A 117 18.35 7.76 -11.73
C PHE A 117 19.76 8.16 -11.27
N GLU A 118 19.90 8.63 -10.04
CA GLU A 118 21.21 9.02 -9.47
C GLU A 118 22.04 7.79 -9.08
N GLN A 119 23.35 7.81 -9.37
CA GLN A 119 24.28 6.69 -9.12
C GLN A 119 24.55 6.39 -7.63
N LYS A 120 24.00 7.20 -6.70
CA LYS A 120 24.21 7.01 -5.25
C LYS A 120 23.26 5.99 -4.62
N GLY A 121 22.43 5.33 -5.43
CA GLY A 121 21.39 4.41 -4.97
C GLY A 121 20.14 5.17 -4.50
N LEU A 122 18.97 4.59 -4.75
CA LEU A 122 17.68 5.13 -4.32
C LEU A 122 17.07 4.26 -3.22
N ARG A 123 16.97 4.80 -2.01
CA ARG A 123 16.28 4.14 -0.91
C ARG A 123 14.76 4.29 -1.04
N VAL A 124 14.04 3.17 -1.07
CA VAL A 124 12.56 3.13 -1.13
C VAL A 124 12.02 2.59 0.19
N PRO A 125 11.39 3.42 1.05
CA PRO A 125 10.83 2.98 2.32
C PRO A 125 9.72 1.92 2.18
N PRO A 126 9.42 1.14 3.23
CA PRO A 126 8.26 0.25 3.26
C PRO A 126 6.96 1.00 2.96
N GLY A 127 6.14 0.46 2.06
CA GLY A 127 4.85 1.03 1.63
C GLY A 127 4.97 2.26 0.72
N ALA A 128 6.17 2.73 0.41
CA ALA A 128 6.37 3.91 -0.44
C ALA A 128 6.30 3.56 -1.93
N SER A 129 5.85 4.54 -2.72
CA SER A 129 5.93 4.53 -4.19
C SER A 129 6.64 5.79 -4.67
N LEU A 130 7.69 5.65 -5.46
CA LEU A 130 8.55 6.75 -5.91
C LEU A 130 8.76 6.70 -7.41
N ARG A 131 8.74 7.85 -8.09
CA ARG A 131 9.28 7.97 -9.45
C ARG A 131 10.79 7.99 -9.35
N PHE A 132 11.46 7.09 -10.06
CA PHE A 132 12.90 6.88 -9.88
C PHE A 132 13.71 7.06 -11.17
N ALA A 133 13.06 6.99 -12.33
CA ALA A 133 13.71 7.19 -13.61
C ALA A 133 12.72 7.69 -14.65
N ARG A 134 13.25 8.38 -15.63
CA ARG A 134 12.55 8.76 -16.85
C ARG A 134 13.27 8.09 -18.01
N VAL A 135 12.53 7.33 -18.80
CA VAL A 135 13.02 6.66 -20.00
C VAL A 135 12.36 7.21 -21.25
#